data_AF-A0A7W0RY01-F1
#
_entry.id   AF-A0A7W0RY01-F1
#
_cell.length_a   1.000
_cell.length_b   1.000
_cell.length_c   1.000
_cell.angle_alpha   90.00
_cell.angle_beta   90.00
_cell.angle_gamma   90.00
#
_symmetry.space_group_name_H-M   'P 1'
#
loop_
_entity.id
_entity.type
_entity.pdbx_description
1 polymer ?
#
loop_
_entity_poly.entity_id
_entity_poly.type
_entity_poly.pdbx_seq_one_letter_code
_entity_poly.pdbx_strand_id
1 'polypeptide(L)'
;QRPVTLVRLPGGQQDRPATLLVTVEGSRRAAQAALGVPLDLRRFRPNLHLDLDAEPYDEEGWIGRRLRVGQAELEVMQGCVRCVIPTRDPDTQAKWPGLMRWLAAERAMTFGVIVRATGPAVVRQNDPVALL
;
A
#
# COMPACT_ATOMS: atom_id res chain seq x y z
N GLN A 1 -24.78 16.30 21.06
CA GLN A 1 -23.47 16.11 20.40
C GLN A 1 -22.40 16.57 21.37
N ARG A 2 -21.31 15.80 21.54
CA ARG A 2 -20.22 16.17 22.46
C ARG A 2 -19.31 17.18 21.74
N PRO A 3 -18.85 18.26 22.40
CA PRO A 3 -17.94 19.20 21.77
C PRO A 3 -16.63 18.49 21.40
N VAL A 4 -16.14 18.76 20.19
CA VAL A 4 -14.85 18.28 19.69
C VAL A 4 -13.97 19.47 19.35
N THR A 5 -12.67 19.36 19.67
CA THR A 5 -11.68 20.39 19.38
C THR A 5 -10.67 19.84 18.39
N LEU A 6 -10.41 20.60 17.33
CA LEU A 6 -9.38 20.27 16.35
C LEU A 6 -8.01 20.65 16.92
N VAL A 7 -7.12 19.67 17.07
CA VAL A 7 -5.76 19.88 17.58
C VAL A 7 -4.76 19.42 16.52
N ARG A 8 -3.77 20.26 16.21
CA ARG A 8 -2.62 19.86 15.41
C ARG A 8 -1.72 19.00 16.29
N LEU A 9 -1.58 17.71 15.95
CA LEU A 9 -0.62 16.80 16.57
C LEU A 9 0.61 16.69 15.66
N PRO A 10 1.74 17.36 15.96
CA PRO A 10 3.01 17.04 15.33
C PRO A 10 3.39 15.62 15.77
N GLY A 11 3.34 14.66 14.85
CA GLY A 11 3.50 13.23 15.16
C GLY A 11 2.20 12.45 15.42
N GLY A 12 1.03 13.05 15.17
CA GLY A 12 -0.26 12.35 15.20
C GLY A 12 -0.55 11.47 13.99
N GLN A 13 0.39 11.41 13.04
CA GLN A 13 0.36 10.43 11.97
C GLN A 13 0.66 9.07 12.61
N GLN A 14 -0.30 8.14 12.59
CA GLN A 14 -0.01 6.76 13.01
C GLN A 14 1.05 6.10 12.12
N ASP A 15 1.26 6.66 10.92
CA ASP A 15 2.32 6.25 10.01
C ASP A 15 3.64 6.90 10.39
N ARG A 16 4.73 6.12 10.29
CA ARG A 16 6.09 6.61 10.47
C ARG A 16 6.35 7.81 9.55
N PRO A 17 7.08 8.85 9.99
CA PRO A 17 7.40 10.00 9.16
C PRO A 17 8.00 9.60 7.80
N ALA A 18 7.59 10.30 6.74
CA ALA A 18 8.08 10.11 5.38
C ALA A 18 7.89 8.68 4.81
N THR A 19 6.93 7.92 5.34
CA THR A 19 6.56 6.62 4.77
C THR A 19 5.38 6.71 3.83
N LEU A 20 5.38 5.85 2.82
CA LEU A 20 4.36 5.72 1.79
C LEU A 20 3.98 4.24 1.65
N LEU A 21 2.73 3.99 1.31
CA LEU A 21 2.26 2.68 0.88
C LEU A 21 2.37 2.55 -0.64
N VAL A 22 3.09 1.52 -1.07
CA VAL A 22 3.23 1.12 -2.48
C VAL A 22 2.53 -0.22 -2.70
N THR A 23 1.79 -0.33 -3.80
CA THR A 23 1.19 -1.59 -4.28
C THR A 23 1.56 -1.79 -5.74
N VAL A 24 1.58 -3.04 -6.20
CA VAL A 24 1.95 -3.40 -7.58
C VAL A 24 0.75 -4.03 -8.29
N GLU A 25 0.56 -3.73 -9.59
CA GLU A 25 -0.57 -4.20 -10.38
C GLU A 25 -0.62 -5.73 -10.51
N GLY A 26 0.54 -6.38 -10.71
CA GLY A 26 0.64 -7.85 -10.73
C GLY A 26 0.08 -8.49 -9.45
N SER A 27 0.48 -7.97 -8.30
CA SER A 27 -0.01 -8.39 -6.98
C SER A 27 -1.52 -8.15 -6.79
N ARG A 28 -2.03 -7.02 -7.27
CA ARG A 28 -3.48 -6.73 -7.23
C ARG A 28 -4.26 -7.72 -8.10
N ARG A 29 -3.79 -8.00 -9.31
CA ARG A 29 -4.43 -8.97 -10.23
C ARG A 29 -4.43 -10.38 -9.65
N ALA A 30 -3.31 -10.83 -9.10
CA ALA A 30 -3.22 -12.13 -8.45
C ALA A 30 -4.16 -12.24 -7.24
N ALA A 31 -4.20 -11.22 -6.38
CA ALA A 31 -5.12 -11.19 -5.25
C ALA A 31 -6.59 -11.19 -5.70
N GLN A 32 -6.92 -10.41 -6.74
CA GLN A 32 -8.26 -10.39 -7.34
C GLN A 32 -8.67 -11.77 -7.87
N ALA A 33 -7.77 -12.44 -8.60
CA ALA A 33 -8.02 -13.77 -9.15
C ALA A 33 -8.25 -14.80 -8.03
N ALA A 34 -7.42 -14.78 -6.99
CA ALA A 34 -7.54 -15.69 -5.85
C ALA A 34 -8.84 -15.46 -5.03
N LEU A 35 -9.28 -14.21 -4.91
CA LEU A 35 -10.50 -13.84 -4.18
C LEU A 35 -11.78 -14.06 -5.01
N GLY A 36 -11.67 -14.20 -6.34
CA GLY A 36 -12.79 -14.40 -7.26
C GLY A 36 -13.74 -13.19 -7.37
N VAL A 37 -13.34 -12.02 -6.87
CA VAL A 37 -14.14 -10.78 -6.89
C VAL A 37 -13.25 -9.58 -7.20
N PRO A 38 -13.78 -8.51 -7.82
CA PRO A 38 -13.01 -7.30 -8.10
C PRO A 38 -12.33 -6.73 -6.86
N LEU A 39 -11.03 -6.45 -6.96
CA LEU A 39 -10.23 -5.91 -5.87
C LEU A 39 -9.98 -4.41 -6.09
N ASP A 40 -10.80 -3.59 -5.43
CA ASP A 40 -10.66 -2.13 -5.45
C ASP A 40 -9.48 -1.67 -4.58
N LEU A 41 -8.47 -1.05 -5.21
CA LEU A 41 -7.28 -0.51 -4.54
C LEU A 41 -7.58 0.55 -3.49
N ARG A 42 -8.70 1.28 -3.61
CA ARG A 42 -9.10 2.32 -2.64
C ARG A 42 -9.28 1.74 -1.23
N ARG A 43 -9.57 0.43 -1.12
CA ARG A 43 -9.60 -0.32 0.15
C ARG A 43 -8.25 -0.30 0.87
N PHE A 44 -7.14 -0.33 0.12
CA PHE A 44 -5.80 -0.38 0.68
C PHE A 44 -5.19 1.00 0.94
N ARG A 45 -5.71 2.03 0.28
CA ARG A 45 -5.28 3.44 0.38
C ARG A 45 -3.80 3.63 0.03
N PRO A 46 -3.31 3.07 -1.09
CA PRO A 46 -1.92 3.26 -1.49
C PRO A 46 -1.65 4.73 -1.84
N ASN A 47 -0.42 5.18 -1.62
CA ASN A 47 0.07 6.44 -2.15
C ASN A 47 0.52 6.28 -3.60
N LEU A 48 1.18 5.16 -3.90
CA LEU A 48 1.63 4.79 -5.24
C LEU A 48 1.11 3.41 -5.60
N HIS A 49 0.61 3.30 -6.83
CA HIS A 49 0.28 2.03 -7.45
C HIS A 49 1.14 1.88 -8.70
N LEU A 50 1.99 0.87 -8.72
CA LEU A 50 3.00 0.68 -9.76
C LEU A 50 2.50 -0.40 -10.72
N ASP A 51 2.42 -0.05 -12.00
CA ASP A 51 2.18 -1.01 -13.08
C ASP A 51 3.54 -1.35 -13.70
N LEU A 52 4.08 -2.49 -13.30
CA LEU A 52 5.41 -2.96 -13.66
C LEU A 52 5.29 -4.37 -14.20
N ASP A 53 6.21 -4.72 -15.10
CA ASP A 53 6.45 -6.10 -15.49
C ASP A 53 7.23 -6.80 -14.37
N ALA A 54 6.50 -7.27 -13.37
CA ALA A 54 7.00 -7.97 -12.19
C ALA A 54 6.07 -9.14 -11.87
N GLU A 55 6.63 -10.23 -11.35
CA GLU A 55 5.80 -11.36 -10.91
C GLU A 55 4.95 -10.94 -9.70
N PRO A 56 3.78 -11.56 -9.50
CA PRO A 56 2.95 -11.26 -8.35
C PRO A 56 3.73 -11.36 -7.05
N TYR A 57 3.69 -10.28 -6.27
CA TYR A 57 4.29 -10.15 -4.95
C TYR A 57 5.81 -10.01 -4.92
N ASP A 58 6.46 -9.80 -6.07
CA ASP A 58 7.89 -9.49 -6.14
C ASP A 58 8.31 -8.32 -5.25
N GLU A 59 7.39 -7.39 -4.95
CA GLU A 59 7.68 -6.25 -4.09
C GLU A 59 8.16 -6.65 -2.69
N GLU A 60 7.80 -7.84 -2.21
CA GLU A 60 8.24 -8.36 -0.92
C GLU A 60 9.74 -8.71 -0.93
N GLY A 61 10.27 -9.12 -2.09
CA GLY A 61 11.70 -9.33 -2.30
C GLY A 61 12.52 -8.05 -2.40
N TRP A 62 11.88 -6.89 -2.48
CA TRP A 62 12.58 -5.60 -2.56
C TRP A 62 12.96 -5.04 -1.20
N ILE A 63 12.55 -5.65 -0.09
CA ILE A 63 12.85 -5.18 1.27
C ILE A 63 14.37 -5.00 1.45
N GLY A 64 14.77 -3.81 1.90
CA GLY A 64 16.18 -3.40 2.04
C GLY A 64 16.79 -2.81 0.77
N ARG A 65 16.10 -2.85 -0.36
CA ARG A 65 16.52 -2.22 -1.62
C ARG A 65 15.91 -0.83 -1.78
N ARG A 66 16.30 -0.14 -2.86
CA ARG A 66 15.76 1.17 -3.23
C ARG A 66 14.99 1.08 -4.54
N LEU A 67 13.88 1.80 -4.61
CA LEU A 67 13.12 2.07 -5.82
C LEU A 67 13.34 3.52 -6.22
N ARG A 68 13.48 3.77 -7.51
CA ARG A 68 13.35 5.09 -8.11
C ARG A 68 12.01 5.20 -8.81
N VAL A 69 11.22 6.22 -8.49
CA VAL A 69 9.96 6.55 -9.18
C VAL A 69 10.09 7.99 -9.66
N GLY A 70 10.28 8.18 -10.96
CA GLY A 70 10.66 9.49 -11.52
C GLY A 70 11.93 10.01 -10.86
N GLN A 71 11.83 11.11 -10.12
CA GLN A 71 12.95 11.69 -9.36
C GLN A 71 12.99 11.26 -7.89
N ALA A 72 11.98 10.54 -7.40
CA ALA A 72 11.91 10.11 -6.01
C ALA A 72 12.73 8.84 -5.80
N GLU A 73 13.61 8.85 -4.79
CA GLU A 73 14.25 7.64 -4.27
C GLU A 73 13.54 7.19 -3.00
N LEU A 74 13.14 5.91 -3.00
CA LEU A 74 12.33 5.29 -1.96
C LEU A 74 13.05 4.03 -1.46
N GLU A 75 13.27 3.94 -0.16
CA GLU A 75 13.81 2.73 0.47
C GLU A 75 12.65 1.80 0.85
N VAL A 76 12.69 0.54 0.45
CA VAL A 76 11.65 -0.44 0.78
C VAL A 76 11.91 -1.01 2.16
N MET A 77 11.04 -0.70 3.12
CA MET A 77 11.28 -0.95 4.53
C MET A 77 10.77 -2.32 5.00
N GLN A 78 9.54 -2.65 4.62
CA GLN A 78 8.85 -3.86 5.09
C GLN A 78 7.54 -4.09 4.31
N GLY A 79 6.98 -5.29 4.38
CA GLY A 79 5.61 -5.55 3.97
C GLY A 79 4.60 -4.72 4.78
N CYS A 80 3.52 -4.28 4.14
CA CYS A 80 2.44 -3.55 4.79
C CYS A 80 1.47 -4.55 5.43
N VAL A 81 1.60 -4.74 6.74
CA VAL A 81 0.64 -5.51 7.54
C VAL A 81 -0.72 -4.82 7.52
N ARG A 82 -1.75 -5.53 7.07
CA ARG A 82 -3.09 -4.99 6.90
C ARG A 82 -3.90 -5.16 8.18
N CYS A 83 -4.49 -4.07 8.63
CA CYS A 83 -5.55 -4.10 9.65
C CYS A 83 -6.91 -4.37 8.99
N VAL A 84 -8.00 -4.29 9.77
CA VAL A 84 -9.37 -4.55 9.27
C VAL A 84 -9.89 -3.52 8.26
N ILE A 85 -9.26 -2.34 8.15
CA ILE A 85 -9.78 -1.22 7.35
C ILE A 85 -10.05 -1.57 5.87
N PRO A 86 -9.21 -2.35 5.15
CA PRO A 86 -9.48 -2.73 3.76
C PRO A 86 -10.73 -3.58 3.56
N THR A 87 -11.27 -4.19 4.62
CA THR A 87 -12.54 -4.91 4.53
C THR A 87 -13.73 -3.97 4.31
N ARG A 88 -13.57 -2.65 4.51
CA ARG A 88 -14.64 -1.69 4.31
C ARG A 88 -14.69 -1.26 2.85
N ASP A 89 -15.87 -1.36 2.28
CA ASP A 89 -16.15 -0.76 0.99
C ASP A 89 -16.02 0.77 1.06
N PRO A 90 -15.27 1.40 0.13
CA PRO A 90 -14.99 2.83 0.19
C PRO A 90 -16.24 3.69 -0.02
N ASP A 91 -17.24 3.19 -0.75
CA ASP A 91 -18.45 3.94 -1.08
C ASP A 91 -19.60 3.59 -0.13
N THR A 92 -19.78 2.31 0.19
CA THR A 92 -20.94 1.80 0.94
C THR A 92 -20.65 1.43 2.40
N GLN A 93 -19.37 1.36 2.80
CA GLN A 93 -18.92 0.90 4.11
C GLN A 93 -19.26 -0.56 4.47
N ALA A 94 -19.80 -1.32 3.51
CA ALA A 94 -20.08 -2.74 3.64
C ALA A 94 -18.79 -3.50 4.05
N LYS A 95 -18.95 -4.52 4.90
CA LYS A 95 -17.83 -5.31 5.41
C LYS A 95 -17.56 -6.50 4.49
N TRP A 96 -16.28 -6.76 4.24
CA TRP A 96 -15.79 -7.95 3.58
C TRP A 96 -14.75 -8.68 4.45
N PRO A 97 -15.18 -9.43 5.49
CA PRO A 97 -14.26 -10.16 6.37
C PRO A 97 -13.44 -11.24 5.64
N GLY A 98 -13.90 -11.68 4.47
CA GLY A 98 -13.20 -12.67 3.63
C GLY A 98 -11.81 -12.21 3.20
N LEU A 99 -11.62 -10.90 2.98
CA LEU A 99 -10.31 -10.35 2.63
C LEU A 99 -9.25 -10.61 3.71
N MET A 100 -9.57 -10.37 4.98
CA MET A 100 -8.60 -10.62 6.07
C MET A 100 -8.35 -12.11 6.28
N ARG A 101 -9.37 -12.95 6.10
CA ARG A 101 -9.21 -14.42 6.17
C ARG A 101 -8.24 -14.92 5.09
N TRP A 102 -8.38 -14.41 3.87
CA TRP A 102 -7.47 -14.74 2.77
C TRP A 102 -6.05 -14.19 3.00
N LEU A 103 -5.91 -12.92 3.40
CA LEU A 103 -4.60 -12.35 3.72
C LEU A 103 -3.87 -13.12 4.83
N ALA A 104 -4.60 -13.57 5.85
CA ALA A 104 -4.04 -14.39 6.92
C ALA A 104 -3.56 -15.77 6.42
N ALA A 105 -4.36 -16.41 5.57
CA ALA A 105 -4.07 -17.75 5.06
C ALA A 105 -2.92 -17.76 4.05
N GLU A 106 -2.92 -16.81 3.11
CA GLU A 106 -2.07 -16.88 1.92
C GLU A 106 -0.89 -15.90 1.96
N ARG A 107 -1.01 -14.80 2.71
CA ARG A 107 -0.11 -13.64 2.56
C ARG A 107 0.45 -13.11 3.88
N ALA A 108 0.48 -13.89 4.95
CA ALA A 108 1.01 -13.48 6.26
C ALA A 108 0.47 -12.10 6.75
N MET A 109 -0.80 -11.81 6.44
CA MET A 109 -1.46 -10.53 6.72
C MET A 109 -0.91 -9.30 5.98
N THR A 110 -0.07 -9.47 4.95
CA THR A 110 0.54 -8.35 4.20
C THR A 110 -0.06 -8.16 2.82
N PHE A 111 -0.13 -6.91 2.37
CA PHE A 111 -0.39 -6.55 0.97
C PHE A 111 0.22 -5.19 0.65
N GLY A 112 1.10 -5.16 -0.36
CA GLY A 112 1.95 -4.02 -0.66
C GLY A 112 3.09 -3.84 0.34
N VAL A 113 3.92 -2.82 0.09
CA VAL A 113 5.11 -2.52 0.90
C VAL A 113 5.06 -1.09 1.43
N ILE A 114 5.62 -0.92 2.62
CA ILE A 114 5.90 0.40 3.19
C ILE A 114 7.28 0.82 2.72
N VAL A 115 7.35 1.97 2.08
CA VAL A 115 8.59 2.59 1.62
C VAL A 115 8.84 3.89 2.36
N ARG A 116 10.10 4.33 2.45
CA ARG A 116 10.49 5.62 3.01
C ARG A 116 11.11 6.49 1.93
N ALA A 117 10.62 7.72 1.76
CA ALA A 117 11.28 8.69 0.90
C ALA A 117 12.63 9.12 1.51
N THR A 118 13.71 9.05 0.72
CA THR A 118 15.06 9.44 1.19
C THR A 118 15.31 10.95 1.07
N GLY A 119 14.46 11.66 0.35
CA GLY A 119 14.51 13.12 0.20
C GLY A 119 13.26 13.68 -0.49
N PRO A 120 13.13 15.02 -0.56
CA PRO A 120 12.04 15.66 -1.29
C PRO A 120 12.13 15.39 -2.79
N ALA A 121 10.99 15.03 -3.39
CA ALA A 121 10.87 14.84 -4.83
C ALA A 121 9.41 15.04 -5.28
N VAL A 122 9.23 15.29 -6.58
CA VAL A 122 7.91 15.28 -7.21
C VAL A 122 7.78 14.01 -8.03
N VAL A 123 6.68 13.30 -7.83
CA VAL A 123 6.26 12.16 -8.65
C VAL A 123 5.04 12.56 -9.47
N ARG A 124 4.96 12.07 -10.71
CA ARG A 124 3.82 12.23 -11.61
C ARG A 124 3.32 10.87 -12.06
N GLN A 125 2.06 10.84 -12.50
CA GLN A 125 1.52 9.65 -13.15
C GLN A 125 2.37 9.33 -14.39
N ASN A 126 2.62 8.04 -14.61
CA ASN A 126 3.47 7.51 -15.70
C ASN A 126 4.96 7.83 -15.57
N ASP A 127 5.43 8.31 -14.41
CA ASP A 127 6.86 8.38 -14.16
C ASP A 127 7.48 6.97 -14.23
N PRO A 128 8.69 6.85 -14.80
CA PRO A 128 9.37 5.57 -14.89
C PRO A 128 9.73 5.06 -13.50
N VAL A 129 9.72 3.74 -13.35
CA VAL A 129 10.06 3.06 -12.10
C VAL A 129 11.23 2.12 -12.35
N ALA A 130 12.22 2.15 -11.46
CA ALA A 130 13.36 1.25 -11.52
C ALA A 130 13.74 0.79 -10.11
N LEU A 131 14.12 -0.48 -9.98
CA LEU A 131 14.74 -1.00 -8.78
C LEU A 131 16.25 -0.76 -8.86
N LEU A 132 16.83 -0.20 -7.81
CA LEU A 132 18.26 0.15 -7.71
C LEU A 132 19.08 -0.96 -7.04
#